data_AF-A0A497SDA5-F1
#
_entry.id   AF-A0A497SDA5-F1
#
_cell.length_a   1.000
_cell.length_b   1.000
_cell.length_c   1.000
_cell.angle_alpha   90.00
_cell.angle_beta   90.00
_cell.angle_gamma   90.00
#
_symmetry.space_group_name_H-M   'P 1'
#
loop_
_entity.id
_entity.type
_entity.pdbx_description
1 polymer ?
#
loop_
_entity_poly.entity_id
_entity_poly.type
_entity_poly.pdbx_seq_one_letter_code
_entity_poly.pdbx_strand_id
1 'polypeptide(L)'
;MQFSFQYVKATGLFIAGIAVILYGLYAFFSMPTSMNDSIFVMIAGLVVAAIGSIHGHKTLRNPAFKKMLEEERKRREKEKEERKKRRLERKKKKSEANDGKDDKGVVKVIICPFCGEENKYSAVFCDECGKRLRPKK
;
A
#
# COMPACT_ATOMS: atom_id res chain seq x y z
N MET A 1 -3.08 31.71 7.29
CA MET A 1 -2.24 32.20 6.16
C MET A 1 -0.73 32.15 6.51
N GLN A 2 -0.20 31.04 7.07
CA GLN A 2 1.26 30.89 7.31
C GLN A 2 1.97 29.97 6.30
N PHE A 3 1.20 29.19 5.51
CA PHE A 3 1.76 28.25 4.54
C PHE A 3 2.40 28.92 3.31
N SER A 4 2.00 30.14 2.97
CA SER A 4 2.48 30.85 1.78
C SER A 4 3.95 31.29 1.88
N PHE A 5 4.42 31.62 3.09
CA PHE A 5 5.76 32.21 3.25
C PHE A 5 6.89 31.19 3.15
N GLN A 6 6.65 29.95 3.59
CA GLN A 6 7.58 28.82 3.38
C GLN A 6 7.65 28.43 1.90
N TYR A 7 6.51 28.47 1.21
CA TYR A 7 6.43 28.08 -0.20
C TYR A 7 7.18 29.06 -1.12
N VAL A 8 7.06 30.38 -0.86
CA VAL A 8 7.78 31.42 -1.62
C VAL A 8 9.29 31.32 -1.44
N LYS A 9 9.78 30.93 -0.26
CA LYS A 9 11.22 30.71 -0.02
C LYS A 9 11.73 29.48 -0.76
N ALA A 10 10.95 28.40 -0.77
CA ALA A 10 11.30 27.17 -1.48
C ALA A 10 11.31 27.36 -3.01
N THR A 11 10.32 28.06 -3.56
CA THR A 11 10.27 28.35 -5.00
C THR A 11 11.35 29.35 -5.43
N GLY A 12 11.66 30.35 -4.59
CA GLY A 12 12.76 31.28 -4.84
C GLY A 12 14.13 30.60 -4.96
N LEU A 13 14.42 29.64 -4.08
CA LEU A 13 15.65 28.83 -4.13
C LEU A 13 15.71 27.95 -5.40
N PHE A 14 14.57 27.45 -5.85
CA PHE A 14 14.49 26.62 -7.06
C PHE A 14 14.75 27.44 -8.34
N ILE A 15 14.14 28.63 -8.43
CA ILE A 15 14.31 29.55 -9.56
C ILE A 15 15.77 30.06 -9.61
N ALA A 16 16.33 30.42 -8.47
CA ALA A 16 17.74 30.83 -8.38
C ALA A 16 18.68 29.69 -8.82
N GLY A 17 18.40 28.44 -8.43
CA GLY A 17 19.16 27.27 -8.87
C GLY A 17 19.10 27.07 -10.38
N ILE A 18 17.91 27.16 -10.99
CA ILE A 18 17.73 27.05 -12.44
C ILE A 18 18.47 28.18 -13.17
N ALA A 19 18.41 29.42 -12.68
CA ALA A 19 19.09 30.55 -13.28
C ALA A 19 20.63 30.37 -13.28
N VAL A 20 21.20 29.83 -12.20
CA VAL A 20 22.65 29.53 -12.12
C VAL A 20 23.04 28.44 -13.12
N ILE A 21 22.23 27.39 -13.27
CA ILE A 21 22.47 26.31 -14.24
C ILE A 21 22.41 26.86 -15.67
N LEU A 22 21.38 27.63 -16.00
CA LEU A 22 21.22 28.23 -17.33
C LEU A 22 22.35 29.21 -17.66
N TYR A 23 22.78 30.02 -16.68
CA TYR A 23 23.92 30.92 -16.85
C TYR A 23 25.23 30.16 -17.10
N GLY A 24 25.47 29.07 -16.35
CA GLY A 24 26.62 28.19 -16.56
C GLY A 24 26.62 27.55 -17.95
N LEU A 25 25.46 27.09 -18.44
CA LEU A 25 25.31 26.54 -19.79
C LEU A 25 25.51 27.60 -20.88
N TYR A 26 24.98 28.81 -20.68
CA TYR A 26 25.16 29.92 -21.61
C TYR A 26 26.62 30.35 -21.71
N ALA A 27 27.32 30.45 -20.58
CA ALA A 27 28.75 30.76 -20.54
C ALA A 27 29.59 29.65 -21.20
N PHE A 28 29.22 28.38 -20.98
CA PHE A 28 29.87 27.23 -21.61
C PHE A 28 29.73 27.23 -23.14
N PHE A 29 28.56 27.61 -23.66
CA PHE A 29 28.32 27.71 -25.10
C PHE A 29 28.93 28.96 -25.75
N SER A 30 29.18 30.01 -24.95
CA SER A 30 29.63 31.32 -25.45
C SER A 30 31.15 31.50 -25.41
N MET A 31 31.91 30.57 -24.82
CA MET A 31 33.39 30.60 -24.83
C MET A 31 33.98 29.61 -25.86
N PRO A 32 35.03 29.99 -26.62
CA PRO A 32 35.71 29.08 -27.55
C PRO A 32 36.48 28.04 -26.73
N THR A 33 36.09 26.77 -26.86
CA THR A 33 36.57 25.67 -26.03
C THR A 33 38.04 25.37 -26.29
N SER A 34 38.88 25.62 -25.29
CA SER A 34 40.17 24.96 -25.17
C SER A 34 39.95 23.61 -24.47
N MET A 35 40.76 22.57 -24.76
CA MET A 35 40.56 21.22 -24.18
C MET A 35 40.55 21.19 -22.64
N ASN A 36 41.05 22.22 -21.97
CA ASN A 36 41.09 22.31 -20.51
C ASN A 36 39.70 22.60 -19.90
N ASP A 37 38.81 23.29 -20.63
CA ASP A 37 37.53 23.76 -20.09
C ASP A 37 36.53 22.61 -19.87
N SER A 38 36.62 21.55 -20.68
CA SER A 38 35.75 20.37 -20.57
C SER A 38 36.02 19.56 -19.30
N ILE A 39 37.27 19.49 -18.85
CA ILE A 39 37.66 18.78 -17.62
C ILE A 39 37.08 19.52 -16.39
N PHE A 40 37.14 20.86 -16.37
CA PHE A 40 36.59 21.65 -15.27
C PHE A 40 35.09 21.47 -15.11
N VAL A 41 34.33 21.42 -16.21
CA VAL A 41 32.87 21.21 -16.15
C VAL A 41 32.52 19.82 -15.61
N MET A 42 33.28 18.79 -16.03
CA MET A 42 33.07 17.43 -15.51
C MET A 42 33.37 17.36 -14.00
N ILE A 43 34.47 17.97 -13.54
CA ILE A 43 34.83 18.01 -12.12
C ILE A 43 33.77 18.79 -11.32
N ALA A 44 33.33 19.95 -11.82
CA ALA A 44 32.29 20.75 -11.18
C ALA A 44 30.97 19.97 -11.06
N GLY A 45 30.57 19.24 -12.11
CA GLY A 45 29.40 18.37 -12.09
C GLY A 45 29.47 17.28 -11.03
N LEU A 46 30.62 16.61 -10.91
CA LEU A 46 30.85 15.59 -9.89
C LEU A 46 30.81 16.15 -8.46
N VAL A 47 31.38 17.34 -8.24
CA VAL A 47 31.36 18.02 -6.94
C VAL A 47 29.92 18.37 -6.53
N VAL A 48 29.12 18.93 -7.44
CA VAL A 48 27.70 19.25 -7.17
C VAL A 48 26.90 17.99 -6.84
N ALA A 49 27.09 16.90 -7.61
CA ALA A 49 26.43 15.62 -7.35
C ALA A 49 26.83 15.02 -5.98
N ALA A 50 28.11 15.11 -5.61
CA ALA A 50 28.59 14.66 -4.32
C ALA A 50 28.00 15.46 -3.15
N ILE A 51 27.97 16.80 -3.26
CA ILE A 51 27.37 17.68 -2.25
C ILE A 51 25.87 17.37 -2.10
N GLY A 52 25.15 17.20 -3.20
CA GLY A 52 23.73 16.83 -3.19
C GLY A 52 23.48 15.49 -2.49
N SER A 53 24.32 14.48 -2.77
CA SER A 53 24.23 13.16 -2.16
C SER A 53 24.49 13.19 -0.64
N ILE A 54 25.48 13.97 -0.19
CA ILE A 54 25.81 14.13 1.24
C ILE A 54 24.69 14.85 1.99
N HIS A 55 24.12 15.92 1.40
CA HIS A 55 23.00 16.64 2.01
C HIS A 55 21.74 15.78 2.07
N GLY A 56 21.41 15.06 0.99
CA GLY A 56 20.27 14.14 0.95
C GLY A 56 20.38 13.03 2.01
N HIS A 57 21.58 12.45 2.16
CA HIS A 57 21.82 11.41 3.15
C HIS A 57 21.63 11.89 4.60
N LYS A 58 22.00 13.14 4.92
CA LYS A 58 21.77 13.72 6.26
C LYS A 58 20.28 13.90 6.56
N THR A 59 19.48 14.31 5.57
CA THR A 59 18.02 14.46 5.71
C THR A 59 17.34 13.11 5.94
N LEU A 60 17.75 12.07 5.21
CA LEU A 60 17.22 10.70 5.37
C LEU A 60 17.61 10.06 6.71
N ARG A 61 18.71 10.50 7.33
CA ARG A 61 19.15 10.05 8.66
C ARG A 61 18.42 10.74 9.81
N ASN A 62 17.51 11.68 9.54
CA ASN A 62 16.75 12.31 10.61
C ASN A 62 15.82 11.28 11.27
N PRO A 63 15.93 11.03 12.60
CA PRO A 63 15.11 10.04 13.30
C PRO A 63 13.60 10.35 13.20
N ALA A 64 13.20 11.61 13.02
CA ALA A 64 11.81 11.98 12.81
C ALA A 64 11.25 11.41 11.49
N PHE A 65 12.04 11.46 10.40
CA PHE A 65 11.64 10.93 9.10
C PHE A 65 11.50 9.39 9.15
N LYS A 66 12.43 8.70 9.82
CA LYS A 66 12.35 7.25 10.02
C LYS A 66 11.10 6.84 10.79
N LYS A 67 10.73 7.57 11.85
CA LYS A 67 9.50 7.33 12.61
C LYS A 67 8.24 7.52 11.76
N MET A 68 8.21 8.56 10.93
CA MET A 68 7.10 8.82 10.01
C MET A 68 6.92 7.67 9.01
N LEU A 69 8.00 7.18 8.40
CA LEU A 69 7.96 6.03 7.49
C LEU A 69 7.49 4.74 8.18
N GLU A 70 7.95 4.50 9.42
CA GLU A 70 7.55 3.32 10.18
C GLU A 70 6.07 3.39 10.60
N GLU A 71 5.57 4.57 10.95
CA GLU A 71 4.15 4.78 11.25
C GLU A 71 3.28 4.55 10.01
N GLU A 72 3.69 5.06 8.85
CA GLU A 72 2.98 4.83 7.59
C GLU A 72 2.94 3.35 7.23
N ARG A 73 4.05 2.63 7.42
CA ARG A 73 4.11 1.17 7.23
C ARG A 73 3.13 0.45 8.15
N LYS A 74 3.10 0.78 9.44
CA LYS A 74 2.16 0.19 10.42
C LYS A 74 0.70 0.47 10.05
N ARG A 75 0.38 1.67 9.56
CA ARG A 75 -0.98 2.00 9.07
C ARG A 75 -1.38 1.11 7.89
N ARG A 76 -0.50 0.95 6.89
CA ARG A 76 -0.76 0.09 5.72
C ARG A 76 -0.93 -1.39 6.10
N GLU A 77 -0.15 -1.87 7.08
CA GLU A 77 -0.27 -3.25 7.57
C GLU A 77 -1.59 -3.48 8.31
N LYS A 78 -2.00 -2.56 9.18
CA LYS A 78 -3.32 -2.60 9.86
C LYS A 78 -4.47 -2.60 8.85
N GLU A 79 -4.44 -1.74 7.85
CA GLU A 79 -5.48 -1.69 6.81
C GLU A 79 -5.57 -3.01 6.03
N LYS A 80 -4.43 -3.62 5.68
CA LYS A 80 -4.39 -4.94 5.03
C LYS A 80 -4.99 -6.03 5.92
N GLU A 81 -4.69 -6.02 7.21
CA GLU A 81 -5.23 -6.98 8.17
C GLU A 81 -6.75 -6.82 8.34
N GLU A 82 -7.24 -5.59 8.50
CA GLU A 82 -8.68 -5.30 8.56
C GLU A 82 -9.40 -5.72 7.28
N ARG A 83 -8.81 -5.45 6.09
CA ARG A 83 -9.36 -5.88 4.81
C ARG A 83 -9.42 -7.41 4.73
N LYS A 84 -8.42 -8.13 5.26
CA LYS A 84 -8.41 -9.60 5.33
C LYS A 84 -9.49 -10.12 6.27
N LYS A 85 -9.66 -9.53 7.45
CA LYS A 85 -10.74 -9.87 8.41
C LYS A 85 -12.12 -9.68 7.78
N ARG A 86 -12.39 -8.51 7.17
CA ARG A 86 -13.65 -8.24 6.44
C ARG A 86 -13.93 -9.26 5.33
N ARG A 87 -12.89 -9.69 4.59
CA ARG A 87 -13.04 -10.73 3.56
C ARG A 87 -13.39 -12.09 4.16
N LEU A 88 -12.76 -12.48 5.27
CA LEU A 88 -13.04 -13.73 5.97
C LEU A 88 -14.44 -13.74 6.56
N GLU A 89 -14.88 -12.65 7.19
CA GLU A 89 -16.26 -12.51 7.69
C GLU A 89 -17.29 -12.60 6.58
N ARG A 90 -17.04 -11.95 5.42
CA ARG A 90 -17.92 -12.07 4.25
C ARG A 90 -17.99 -13.51 3.73
N LYS A 91 -16.86 -14.24 3.73
CA LYS A 91 -16.83 -15.66 3.35
C LYS A 91 -17.61 -16.51 4.36
N LYS A 92 -17.44 -16.28 5.66
CA LYS A 92 -18.16 -16.98 6.73
C LYS A 92 -19.67 -16.76 6.63
N LYS A 93 -20.11 -15.50 6.47
CA LYS A 93 -21.52 -15.17 6.26
C LYS A 93 -22.10 -15.82 5.01
N LYS A 94 -21.33 -15.90 3.92
CA LYS A 94 -21.75 -16.60 2.70
C LYS A 94 -21.84 -18.11 2.88
N SER A 95 -20.90 -18.74 3.59
CA SER A 95 -20.98 -20.18 3.87
C SER A 95 -22.16 -20.50 4.77
N GLU A 96 -22.42 -19.68 5.80
CA GLU A 96 -23.59 -19.83 6.68
C GLU A 96 -24.92 -19.63 5.92
N ALA A 97 -24.97 -18.69 4.98
CA ALA A 97 -26.16 -18.45 4.15
C ALA A 97 -26.41 -19.54 3.09
N ASN A 98 -25.35 -20.24 2.66
CA ASN A 98 -25.43 -21.35 1.69
C ASN A 98 -25.56 -22.72 2.35
N ASP A 99 -25.34 -22.84 3.67
CA ASP A 99 -25.55 -24.06 4.44
C ASP A 99 -27.04 -24.43 4.43
N GLY A 100 -27.43 -25.28 3.48
CA GLY A 100 -28.80 -25.75 3.29
C GLY A 100 -29.54 -25.21 2.05
N LYS A 101 -28.94 -24.35 1.21
CA LYS A 101 -29.53 -23.93 -0.08
C LYS A 101 -28.91 -24.70 -1.25
N ASP A 102 -29.73 -25.24 -2.14
CA ASP A 102 -29.29 -25.79 -3.42
C ASP A 102 -28.98 -24.67 -4.45
N ASP A 103 -28.43 -25.00 -5.62
CA ASP A 103 -28.07 -24.04 -6.68
C ASP A 103 -29.27 -23.20 -7.19
N LYS A 104 -30.50 -23.56 -6.79
CA LYS A 104 -31.75 -22.84 -7.12
C LYS A 104 -32.28 -22.01 -5.95
N GLY A 105 -31.57 -21.95 -4.82
CA GLY A 105 -31.96 -21.21 -3.63
C GLY A 105 -33.07 -21.86 -2.80
N VAL A 106 -33.40 -23.13 -3.08
CA VAL A 106 -34.38 -23.93 -2.34
C VAL A 106 -33.70 -24.52 -1.10
N VAL A 107 -34.32 -24.33 0.06
CA VAL A 107 -33.84 -24.89 1.32
C VAL A 107 -34.04 -26.40 1.30
N LYS A 108 -32.96 -27.18 1.27
CA LYS A 108 -33.00 -28.64 1.30
C LYS A 108 -32.99 -29.11 2.75
N VAL A 109 -34.07 -29.79 3.15
CA VAL A 109 -34.24 -30.39 4.48
C VAL A 109 -34.21 -31.92 4.40
N ILE A 110 -33.83 -32.58 5.49
CA ILE A 110 -33.88 -34.04 5.67
C ILE A 110 -34.62 -34.36 6.96
N ILE A 111 -35.58 -35.29 6.90
CA ILE A 111 -36.35 -35.74 8.06
C ILE A 111 -35.60 -36.88 8.75
N CYS A 112 -35.46 -36.80 10.07
CA CYS A 112 -34.82 -37.85 10.85
C CYS A 112 -35.69 -39.12 10.86
N PRO A 113 -35.17 -40.29 10.43
CA PRO A 113 -35.96 -41.53 10.39
C PRO A 113 -36.24 -42.14 11.78
N PHE A 114 -35.66 -41.58 12.86
CA PHE A 114 -35.78 -42.12 14.21
C PHE A 114 -36.73 -41.35 15.12
N CYS A 115 -36.86 -40.04 14.92
CA CYS A 115 -37.68 -39.15 15.77
C CYS A 115 -38.66 -38.29 14.98
N GLY A 116 -38.44 -38.10 13.67
CA GLY A 116 -39.28 -37.25 12.82
C GLY A 116 -38.83 -35.79 12.70
N GLU A 117 -37.79 -35.35 13.43
CA GLU A 117 -37.31 -33.97 13.37
C GLU A 117 -36.79 -33.55 11.98
N GLU A 118 -37.12 -32.33 11.57
CA GLU A 118 -36.58 -31.70 10.37
C GLU A 118 -35.17 -31.15 10.63
N ASN A 119 -34.19 -31.64 9.86
CA ASN A 119 -32.81 -31.23 9.97
C ASN A 119 -32.33 -30.60 8.67
N LYS A 120 -31.28 -29.77 8.76
CA LYS A 120 -30.58 -29.27 7.55
C LYS A 120 -30.04 -30.44 6.75
N TYR A 121 -30.10 -30.37 5.42
CA TYR A 121 -29.55 -31.44 4.58
C TYR A 121 -28.02 -31.63 4.74
N SER A 122 -27.30 -30.59 5.17
CA SER A 122 -25.88 -30.63 5.55
C SER A 122 -25.61 -31.30 6.92
N ALA A 123 -26.64 -31.56 7.73
CA ALA A 123 -26.50 -32.12 9.07
C ALA A 123 -26.09 -33.60 9.02
N VAL A 124 -25.04 -33.94 9.76
CA VAL A 124 -24.54 -35.33 9.89
C VAL A 124 -25.26 -36.09 11.01
N PHE A 125 -25.80 -35.36 11.99
CA PHE A 125 -26.52 -35.89 13.14
C PHE A 125 -27.85 -35.14 13.29
N CYS A 126 -28.84 -35.79 13.91
CA CYS A 126 -30.10 -35.15 14.25
C CYS A 126 -29.89 -34.18 15.42
N ASP A 127 -30.38 -32.95 15.28
CA ASP A 127 -30.31 -31.90 16.30
C ASP A 127 -31.17 -32.21 17.55
N GLU A 128 -32.20 -33.04 17.40
CA GLU A 128 -33.08 -33.45 18.52
C GLU A 128 -32.59 -34.75 19.20
N CYS A 129 -32.48 -35.86 18.46
CA CYS A 129 -32.19 -37.17 19.05
C CYS A 129 -30.72 -37.61 18.97
N GLY A 130 -29.83 -36.82 18.36
CA GLY A 130 -28.39 -37.08 18.24
C GLY A 130 -27.98 -38.25 17.33
N LYS A 131 -28.94 -38.98 16.75
CA LYS A 131 -28.63 -40.12 15.86
C LYS A 131 -28.09 -39.65 14.51
N ARG A 132 -27.19 -40.44 13.93
CA ARG A 132 -26.55 -40.13 12.64
C ARG A 132 -27.56 -40.14 11.50
N LEU A 133 -27.62 -39.05 10.75
CA LEU A 133 -28.39 -38.93 9.51
C LEU A 133 -27.51 -39.46 8.37
N ARG A 134 -28.04 -40.37 7.54
CA ARG A 134 -27.32 -40.81 6.33
C ARG A 134 -27.68 -39.85 5.19
N PRO A 135 -26.76 -38.98 4.72
CA PRO A 135 -27.04 -38.21 3.52
C PRO A 135 -27.21 -39.17 2.34
N LYS A 136 -28.32 -39.05 1.60
CA LYS A 136 -28.48 -39.78 0.33
C LYS A 136 -27.46 -39.20 -0.67
N LYS A 137 -26.60 -40.09 -1.18
CA LYS A 137 -25.60 -39.82 -2.24
C LYS A 137 -26.24 -39.26 -3.49
#